data_AF-A0AAX3FLA0-F1
#
_entry.id   AF-A0AAX3FLA0-F1
#
_cell.length_a   1.000
_cell.length_b   1.000
_cell.length_c   1.000
_cell.angle_alpha   90.00
_cell.angle_beta   90.00
_cell.angle_gamma   90.00
#
_symmetry.space_group_name_H-M   'P 1'
#
loop_
_entity.id
_entity.type
_entity.pdbx_description
1 polymer ?
#
loop_
_entity_poly.entity_id
_entity_poly.type
_entity_poly.pdbx_seq_one_letter_code
_entity_poly.pdbx_strand_id
1 'polypeptide(L)'
;MKIAKTKPPEEWSGEYLLECLHSLNSKSQIEYLMYCNFIKNMPDGRVKIKVFGSRFSMVGSRIRYVDKTRIHESSILDKFNLEWRKQ
;
A
#
# COMPACT_ATOMS: atom_id res chain seq x y z
N MET A 1 -8.71 7.34 -5.07
CA MET A 1 -7.58 7.31 -4.11
C MET A 1 -6.31 7.75 -4.80
N LYS A 2 -5.40 8.45 -4.10
CA LYS A 2 -4.08 8.81 -4.62
C LYS A 2 -3.00 8.02 -3.89
N ILE A 3 -1.96 7.58 -4.60
CA ILE A 3 -0.75 7.07 -3.95
C ILE A 3 -0.05 8.24 -3.28
N ALA A 4 0.35 8.04 -2.02
CA ALA A 4 1.22 8.98 -1.33
C ALA A 4 2.59 8.97 -2.02
N LYS A 5 2.85 10.00 -2.83
CA LYS A 5 4.11 10.32 -3.51
C LYS A 5 4.40 9.52 -4.79
N THR A 6 5.07 10.19 -5.72
CA THR A 6 4.96 9.95 -7.16
C THR A 6 6.04 9.08 -7.76
N LYS A 7 7.05 8.57 -7.04
CA LYS A 7 7.98 7.56 -7.61
C LYS A 7 7.89 6.27 -6.77
N PRO A 8 7.65 5.11 -7.41
CA PRO A 8 7.69 3.83 -6.71
C PRO A 8 9.10 3.56 -6.13
N PRO A 9 9.19 2.94 -4.94
CA PRO A 9 10.44 2.40 -4.44
C PRO A 9 11.00 1.35 -5.41
N GLU A 10 12.32 1.31 -5.60
CA GLU A 10 12.99 0.33 -6.47
C GLU A 10 12.74 -1.11 -6.01
N GLU A 11 12.60 -1.32 -4.70
CA GLU A 11 12.33 -2.64 -4.11
C GLU A 11 10.84 -3.07 -4.20
N TRP A 12 9.94 -2.21 -4.69
CA TRP A 12 8.53 -2.54 -4.78
C TRP A 12 8.27 -3.51 -5.93
N SER A 13 7.54 -4.60 -5.68
CA SER A 13 7.32 -5.66 -6.69
C SER A 13 6.32 -5.30 -7.78
N GLY A 14 5.54 -4.22 -7.61
CA GLY A 14 4.48 -3.83 -8.55
C GLY A 14 3.16 -4.60 -8.39
N GLU A 15 3.06 -5.48 -7.39
CA GLU A 15 1.92 -6.41 -7.25
C GLU A 15 0.89 -5.96 -6.23
N TYR A 16 1.32 -5.33 -5.13
CA TYR A 16 0.44 -4.96 -4.03
C TYR A 16 0.52 -3.48 -3.68
N LEU A 17 -0.63 -2.91 -3.31
CA LEU A 17 -0.73 -1.61 -2.66
C LEU A 17 -1.48 -1.79 -1.33
N LEU A 18 -1.13 -0.98 -0.34
CA LEU A 18 -1.86 -0.91 0.92
C LEU A 18 -2.81 0.29 0.90
N GLU A 19 -4.10 0.00 0.98
CA GLU A 19 -5.13 1.02 1.22
C GLU A 19 -5.09 1.48 2.68
N CYS A 20 -4.98 2.79 2.88
CA CYS A 20 -4.90 3.42 4.18
C CYS A 20 -6.05 4.41 4.35
N LEU A 21 -6.74 4.33 5.49
CA LEU A 21 -7.69 5.33 5.96
C LEU A 21 -7.10 6.04 7.17
N HIS A 22 -7.06 7.36 7.14
CA HIS A 22 -6.62 8.18 8.26
C HIS A 22 -7.71 9.16 8.68
N SER A 23 -8.23 8.99 9.89
CA SER A 23 -9.17 9.93 10.50
C SER A 23 -8.43 11.16 11.00
N LEU A 24 -8.74 12.33 10.44
CA LEU A 24 -8.22 13.62 10.89
C LEU A 24 -8.99 14.13 12.12
N ASN A 25 -10.28 13.85 12.17
CA ASN A 25 -11.18 14.13 13.29
C ASN A 25 -12.43 13.24 13.16
N SER A 26 -13.42 13.44 14.02
CA SER A 26 -14.67 12.65 13.99
C SER A 26 -15.51 12.82 12.72
N LYS A 27 -15.26 13.87 11.93
CA LYS A 27 -16.03 14.22 10.73
C LYS A 27 -15.22 14.16 9.43
N SER A 28 -13.92 13.93 9.49
CA SER A 28 -13.03 14.01 8.34
C SER A 28 -12.03 12.87 8.31
N GLN A 29 -11.96 12.21 7.16
CA GLN A 29 -11.06 11.10 6.90
C GLN A 29 -10.40 11.28 5.54
N ILE A 30 -9.21 10.71 5.39
CA ILE A 30 -8.45 10.70 4.14
C ILE A 30 -8.10 9.27 3.80
N GLU A 31 -8.46 8.88 2.57
CA GLU A 31 -8.06 7.62 1.96
C GLU A 31 -6.86 7.84 1.03
N TYR A 32 -5.85 6.99 1.16
CA TYR A 32 -4.66 7.03 0.33
C TYR A 32 -4.03 5.65 0.19
N LEU A 33 -3.21 5.49 -0.84
CA LEU A 33 -2.50 4.24 -1.14
C LEU A 33 -1.02 4.37 -0.75
N MET A 34 -0.44 3.25 -0.33
CA MET A 34 1.00 3.13 -0.07
C MET A 34 1.58 1.92 -0.80
N TYR A 35 2.80 2.03 -1.28
CA TYR A 35 3.54 0.90 -1.83
C TYR A 35 3.82 -0.14 -0.75
N CYS A 36 3.59 -1.41 -1.06
CA CYS A 36 3.93 -2.51 -0.17
C CYS A 36 4.27 -3.79 -0.92
N ASN A 37 5.03 -4.67 -0.27
CA ASN A 37 5.25 -6.04 -0.73
C ASN A 37 4.66 -7.02 0.27
N PHE A 38 4.04 -8.08 -0.25
CA PHE A 38 3.75 -9.27 0.53
C PHE A 38 5.07 -9.94 0.95
N ILE A 39 5.15 -10.42 2.20
CA ILE A 39 6.30 -11.19 2.70
C ILE A 39 5.94 -12.65 2.91
N LYS A 40 4.92 -12.91 3.75
CA LYS A 40 4.44 -14.27 4.04
C LYS A 40 3.08 -14.27 4.74
N ASN A 41 2.41 -15.42 4.68
CA ASN A 41 1.28 -15.72 5.57
C ASN A 41 1.78 -15.94 7.00
N MET A 42 0.99 -15.52 7.98
CA MET A 42 1.19 -15.79 9.40
C MET A 42 0.23 -16.90 9.87
N PRO A 43 0.60 -17.68 10.90
CA PRO A 43 -0.26 -18.77 11.40
C PRO A 43 -1.61 -18.31 11.96
N ASP A 44 -1.72 -17.04 12.35
CA ASP A 44 -2.92 -16.43 12.95
C ASP A 44 -3.90 -15.86 11.93
N GLY A 45 -3.76 -16.23 10.65
CA GLY A 45 -4.64 -15.75 9.58
C GLY A 45 -4.29 -14.35 9.06
N ARG A 46 -3.24 -13.71 9.57
CA ARG A 46 -2.74 -12.44 9.01
C ARG A 46 -1.70 -12.68 7.93
N VAL A 47 -1.40 -11.64 7.17
CA VAL A 47 -0.26 -11.56 6.25
C VAL A 47 0.74 -10.53 6.75
N LYS A 48 2.02 -10.86 6.65
CA LYS A 48 3.11 -9.93 6.93
C LYS A 48 3.46 -9.19 5.64
N ILE A 49 3.44 -7.86 5.67
CA ILE A 49 3.78 -7.00 4.53
C ILE A 49 4.90 -6.02 4.91
N LYS A 50 5.73 -5.64 3.94
CA LYS A 50 6.67 -4.51 4.04
C LYS A 50 6.02 -3.31 3.37
N VAL A 51 5.76 -2.25 4.13
CA VAL A 51 5.23 -0.98 3.62
C VAL A 51 6.37 0.01 3.46
N PHE A 52 6.46 0.65 2.31
CA PHE A 52 7.52 1.61 2.02
C PHE A 52 7.09 3.02 2.44
N GLY A 53 7.99 3.71 3.16
CA GLY A 53 7.76 5.06 3.67
C GLY A 53 6.65 5.18 4.73
N SER A 54 6.07 6.37 4.76
CA SER A 54 4.97 6.81 5.60
C SER A 54 4.06 7.74 4.78
N ARG A 55 2.95 8.19 5.39
CA ARG A 55 2.07 9.19 4.76
C ARG A 55 2.82 10.44 4.30
N PHE A 56 3.86 10.86 5.03
CA PHE A 56 4.56 12.13 4.80
C PHE A 56 5.95 11.98 4.20
N SER A 57 6.51 10.77 4.10
CA SER A 57 7.90 10.55 3.65
C SER A 57 8.05 9.21 2.94
N MET A 58 8.86 9.14 1.87
CA MET A 58 9.26 7.86 1.26
C MET A 58 10.47 7.21 1.95
N VAL A 59 11.02 7.87 2.97
CA VAL A 59 12.19 7.35 3.69
C VAL A 59 11.79 6.22 4.63
N GLY A 60 12.54 5.12 4.56
CA GLY A 60 12.40 3.97 5.43
C GLY A 60 11.29 3.00 5.01
N SER A 61 11.07 1.99 5.85
CA SER A 61 10.00 1.01 5.66
C SER A 61 9.51 0.48 7.01
N ARG A 62 8.32 -0.11 7.03
CA ARG A 62 7.74 -0.70 8.23
C ARG A 62 7.06 -2.02 7.92
N ILE A 63 7.20 -2.98 8.81
CA ILE A 63 6.43 -4.22 8.79
C ILE A 63 5.02 -3.96 9.32
N ARG A 64 4.00 -4.42 8.59
CA ARG A 64 2.62 -4.47 9.06
C ARG A 64 2.06 -5.88 8.94
N TYR A 65 1.03 -6.13 9.73
CA TYR A 65 0.26 -7.36 9.71
C TYR A 65 -1.17 -7.00 9.33
N VAL A 66 -1.67 -7.59 8.25
CA VAL A 66 -3.01 -7.30 7.71
C VAL A 66 -3.80 -8.59 7.75
N ASP A 67 -5.08 -8.53 8.09
CA ASP A 67 -5.96 -9.70 8.01
C ASP A 67 -6.03 -10.20 6.55
N LYS A 68 -5.85 -11.50 6.32
CA LYS A 68 -5.85 -12.08 4.98
C LYS A 68 -7.18 -11.88 4.26
N THR A 69 -8.29 -11.80 4.98
CA THR A 69 -9.64 -11.56 4.40
C THR A 69 -9.79 -10.16 3.79
N ARG A 70 -8.87 -9.24 4.08
CA ARG A 70 -8.90 -7.87 3.56
C ARG A 70 -8.13 -7.70 2.24
N ILE A 71 -7.49 -8.75 1.75
CA ILE A 71 -6.80 -8.75 0.46
C ILE A 71 -7.85 -9.00 -0.63
N HIS A 72 -7.92 -8.09 -1.59
CA HIS A 72 -8.85 -8.17 -2.70
C HIS A 72 -8.18 -7.66 -3.96
N GLU A 73 -8.61 -8.18 -5.12
CA GLU A 73 -8.18 -7.65 -6.41
C GLU A 73 -8.71 -6.22 -6.59
N SER A 74 -7.90 -5.37 -7.21
CA SER A 74 -8.24 -3.96 -7.42
C SER A 74 -7.80 -3.50 -8.80
N SER A 75 -8.76 -3.02 -9.59
CA SER A 75 -8.50 -2.38 -10.90
C SER A 75 -7.65 -1.11 -10.82
N ILE A 76 -7.40 -0.61 -9.59
CA ILE A 76 -6.52 0.53 -9.35
C ILE A 76 -5.06 0.16 -9.67
N LEU A 77 -4.62 -1.06 -9.35
CA LEU A 77 -3.28 -1.54 -9.67
C LEU A 77 -3.06 -1.58 -11.18
N ASP A 78 -4.06 -2.04 -11.95
CA ASP A 78 -3.98 -2.08 -13.42
C ASP A 78 -3.82 -0.68 -14.00
N LYS A 79 -4.58 0.30 -13.50
CA LYS A 79 -4.47 1.71 -13.90
C LYS A 79 -3.10 2.29 -13.55
N PHE A 80 -2.59 2.05 -12.34
CA PHE A 80 -1.25 2.50 -11.94
C PHE A 80 -0.15 1.87 -12.80
N ASN A 81 -0.19 0.55 -13.01
CA ASN A 81 0.82 -0.15 -13.81
C ASN A 81 0.80 0.29 -15.28
N LEU A 82 -0.37 0.64 -15.84
CA LEU A 82 -0.50 1.20 -17.19
C LEU A 82 0.05 2.63 -17.33
N GLU A 83 -0.09 3.47 -16.31
CA GLU A 83 0.46 4.83 -16.31
C GLU A 83 1.98 4.83 -16.15
N TRP A 84 2.54 3.89 -15.38
CA TRP A 84 3.97 3.76 -15.17
C TRP A 84 4.72 3.16 -16.36
N ARG A 85 4.16 2.16 -17.04
CA ARG A 85 4.81 1.54 -18.22
C ARG A 85 4.93 2.47 -19.44
N LYS A 86 4.29 3.64 -19.40
CA LYS A 86 4.34 4.66 -20.48
C LYS A 86 5.39 5.75 -20.25
N GLN A 87 6.07 5.74 -19.11
CA GLN A 87 7.20 6.64 -18.79
C GLN A 87 8.53 5.92 -19.03
#